data_AF-A0A3D4TJZ2-F1
#
_entry.id   AF-A0A3D4TJZ2-F1
#
_cell.length_a   1.000
_cell.length_b   1.000
_cell.length_c   1.000
_cell.angle_alpha   90.00
_cell.angle_beta   90.00
_cell.angle_gamma   90.00
#
_symmetry.space_group_name_H-M   'P 1'
#
loop_
_entity.id
_entity.type
_entity.pdbx_description
1 polymer ?
#
loop_
_entity_poly.entity_id
_entity_poly.type
_entity_poly.pdbx_seq_one_letter_code
_entity_poly.pdbx_strand_id
1 'polypeptide(L)' 'VSGPQVRGLGLAGDAEYPLDDALDDLAEEAENAFKRLNGDDREIDEAIESAISRAVKKAAFRIWERKPVVETTVLRI' A
#
# COMPACT_ATOMS: atom_id res chain seq x y z
N VAL A 1 13.52 -9.15 5.45
CA VAL A 1 12.97 -7.79 5.62
C VAL A 1 11.46 -7.94 5.53
N SER A 2 10.71 -7.53 6.56
CA SER A 2 9.24 -7.52 6.48
C SER A 2 8.83 -6.50 5.41
N GLY A 3 7.86 -6.83 4.57
CA GLY A 3 7.44 -6.04 3.41
C GLY A 3 6.99 -4.61 3.75
N PRO A 4 6.52 -3.84 2.74
CA PRO A 4 6.02 -2.49 2.97
C PRO A 4 5.00 -2.45 4.12
N GLN A 5 5.25 -1.63 5.14
CA GLN A 5 4.31 -1.45 6.25
C GLN A 5 3.22 -0.47 5.84
N VAL A 6 1.96 -0.81 6.07
CA VAL A 6 0.81 0.08 5.84
C VAL A 6 0.21 0.48 7.18
N ARG A 7 -0.09 1.77 7.34
CA ARG A 7 -0.73 2.32 8.54
C ARG A 7 -1.87 3.24 8.11
N GLY A 8 -3.01 3.16 8.81
CA GLY A 8 -4.20 3.97 8.53
C GLY A 8 -4.50 4.95 9.66
N LEU A 9 -5.01 6.13 9.29
CA LEU A 9 -5.57 7.11 10.22
C LEU A 9 -6.92 7.58 9.71
N GLY A 10 -7.96 7.47 10.53
CA GLY A 10 -9.32 7.93 10.18
C GLY A 10 -10.01 7.11 9.08
N LEU A 11 -9.54 5.89 8.81
CA LEU A 11 -10.16 4.96 7.88
C LEU A 11 -11.25 4.15 8.61
N ALA A 12 -12.28 3.76 7.85
CA ALA A 12 -13.40 3.00 8.37
C ALA A 12 -13.07 1.50 8.41
N GLY A 13 -13.57 0.82 9.44
CA GLY A 13 -13.71 -0.63 9.51
C GLY A 13 -15.02 -0.94 10.23
N ASP A 14 -15.55 -2.16 10.06
CA ASP A 14 -16.77 -2.63 10.72
C ASP A 14 -16.58 -4.02 11.34
N ALA A 15 -17.66 -4.63 11.83
CA ALA A 15 -17.58 -5.90 12.57
C ALA A 15 -17.31 -7.09 11.64
N GLU A 16 -17.82 -7.03 10.41
CA GLU A 16 -17.64 -8.05 9.38
C GLU A 16 -16.28 -7.93 8.69
N TYR A 17 -15.76 -6.71 8.57
CA TYR A 17 -14.46 -6.42 7.98
C TYR A 17 -13.75 -5.33 8.81
N PRO A 18 -13.04 -5.75 9.88
CA PRO A 18 -12.26 -4.86 10.73
C PRO A 18 -11.22 -4.06 9.95
N LEU A 19 -10.84 -2.90 10.50
CA LEU A 19 -9.82 -2.06 9.87
C LEU A 19 -8.49 -2.79 9.71
N ASP A 20 -8.10 -3.62 10.67
CA ASP A 20 -6.83 -4.35 10.61
C ASP A 20 -6.79 -5.32 9.42
N ASP A 21 -7.87 -6.06 9.15
CA ASP A 21 -7.99 -6.93 7.98
C ASP A 21 -7.89 -6.13 6.67
N ALA A 22 -8.55 -4.96 6.63
CA ALA A 22 -8.42 -4.06 5.49
C ALA A 22 -6.98 -3.55 5.28
N LEU A 23 -6.26 -3.24 6.37
CA LEU A 23 -4.87 -2.77 6.30
C LEU A 23 -3.92 -3.90 5.87
N ASP A 24 -4.18 -5.13 6.29
CA ASP A 24 -3.42 -6.31 5.86
C ASP A 24 -3.58 -6.56 4.35
N ASP A 25 -4.81 -6.47 3.82
CA ASP A 25 -5.06 -6.56 2.38
C ASP A 25 -4.34 -5.46 1.59
N LEU A 26 -4.28 -4.24 2.13
CA LEU A 26 -3.50 -3.15 1.53
C LEU A 26 -1.99 -3.42 1.57
N ALA A 27 -1.48 -4.01 2.65
CA ALA A 27 -0.08 -4.37 2.78
C ALA A 27 0.31 -5.46 1.78
N GLU A 28 -0.55 -6.47 1.58
CA GLU A 28 -0.36 -7.50 0.56
C GLU A 28 -0.31 -6.89 -0.85
N GLU A 29 -1.21 -5.96 -1.16
CA GLU A 29 -1.21 -5.26 -2.46
C GLU A 29 0.02 -4.38 -2.65
N ALA A 30 0.51 -3.72 -1.60
CA ALA A 30 1.76 -2.96 -1.63
C ALA A 30 2.96 -3.87 -1.88
N GLU A 31 3.03 -5.02 -1.20
CA GLU A 31 4.08 -6.02 -1.40
C GLU A 31 4.04 -6.59 -2.82
N ASN A 32 2.86 -6.92 -3.34
CA ASN A 32 2.68 -7.41 -4.70
C ASN A 32 3.09 -6.36 -5.74
N ALA A 33 2.79 -5.09 -5.52
CA ALA A 33 3.23 -4.00 -6.39
C ALA A 33 4.76 -3.88 -6.41
N PHE A 34 5.40 -3.91 -5.24
CA PHE A 34 6.86 -3.89 -5.14
C PHE A 34 7.50 -5.10 -5.85
N LYS A 35 6.95 -6.31 -5.64
CA LYS A 35 7.43 -7.54 -6.30
C LYS A 35 7.31 -7.49 -7.83
N ARG A 36 6.37 -6.72 -8.38
CA ARG A 36 6.19 -6.56 -9.85
C ARG A 36 7.16 -5.56 -10.48
N LEU A 37 7.84 -4.72 -9.69
CA LEU A 37 8.91 -3.88 -10.19
C LEU A 37 10.08 -4.75 -10.63
N ASN A 38 10.72 -4.37 -11.73
CA ASN A 38 11.84 -5.10 -12.32
C ASN A 38 13.14 -4.30 -12.15
N GLY A 39 14.27 -5.00 -11.96
CA GLY A 39 15.64 -4.48 -12.06
C GLY A 39 15.78 -3.02 -11.60
N ASP A 40 16.08 -2.15 -12.56
CA ASP A 40 16.36 -0.73 -12.37
C ASP A 40 15.23 0.04 -11.65
N ASP A 41 13.95 -0.33 -11.81
CA ASP A 41 12.84 0.34 -11.13
C ASP A 41 12.87 0.11 -9.62
N ARG A 42 13.48 -0.98 -9.14
CA ARG A 42 13.66 -1.24 -7.70
C ARG A 42 14.81 -0.45 -7.10
N GLU A 43 15.61 0.22 -7.92
CA GLU A 43 16.69 1.10 -7.50
C GLU A 43 16.30 2.58 -7.55
N ILE A 44 15.09 2.90 -8.01
CA ILE A 44 14.59 4.27 -8.14
C ILE A 44 13.47 4.48 -7.12
N ASP A 45 13.74 5.26 -6.07
CA ASP A 45 12.79 5.46 -4.96
C ASP A 45 11.44 6.02 -5.46
N GLU A 46 11.47 6.99 -6.37
CA GLU A 46 10.26 7.57 -6.96
C GLU A 46 9.43 6.53 -7.73
N ALA A 47 10.08 5.56 -8.38
CA ALA A 47 9.39 4.48 -9.08
C ALA A 47 8.70 3.53 -8.08
N ILE A 48 9.40 3.19 -6.99
CA ILE A 48 8.85 2.38 -5.90
C ILE A 48 7.66 3.07 -5.25
N GLU A 49 7.81 4.34 -4.85
CA GLU A 49 6.76 5.12 -4.20
C GLU A 49 5.54 5.28 -5.09
N SER A 50 5.75 5.60 -6.37
CA SER A 50 4.68 5.73 -7.35
C SER A 50 3.93 4.41 -7.55
N ALA A 51 4.64 3.29 -7.66
CA ALA A 51 4.04 1.97 -7.83
C ALA A 51 3.21 1.55 -6.61
N ILE A 52 3.77 1.68 -5.42
CA ILE A 52 3.09 1.34 -4.16
C ILE A 52 1.88 2.26 -3.94
N SER A 53 2.05 3.59 -4.06
CA SER A 53 0.95 4.55 -3.88
C SER A 53 -0.23 4.27 -4.81
N ARG A 54 0.04 3.93 -6.08
CA ARG A 54 -1.00 3.57 -7.06
C ARG A 54 -1.72 2.28 -6.69
N ALA A 55 -0.98 1.24 -6.31
CA ALA A 55 -1.57 -0.05 -5.93
C ALA A 55 -2.46 0.08 -4.69
N VAL A 56 -1.95 0.73 -3.64
CA VAL A 56 -2.69 0.96 -2.40
C VAL A 56 -3.93 1.82 -2.65
N LYS A 57 -3.84 2.93 -3.41
CA LYS A 57 -5.02 3.75 -3.76
C LYS A 57 -6.07 2.96 -4.54
N LYS A 58 -5.65 2.06 -5.42
CA LYS A 58 -6.56 1.20 -6.20
C LYS A 58 -7.23 0.16 -5.31
N ALA A 59 -6.49 -0.46 -4.40
CA ALA A 59 -7.03 -1.43 -3.44
C ALA A 59 -7.99 -0.75 -2.44
N ALA A 60 -7.60 0.38 -1.88
CA ALA A 60 -8.45 1.19 -0.99
C ALA A 60 -9.79 1.59 -1.65
N PHE A 61 -9.77 1.93 -2.95
CA PHE A 61 -11.01 2.21 -3.68
C PHE A 61 -11.93 0.99 -3.80
N ARG A 62 -11.40 -0.24 -3.85
CA ARG A 62 -12.23 -1.46 -3.86
C ARG A 62 -12.87 -1.74 -2.51
N ILE A 63 -12.19 -1.37 -1.42
CA ILE A 63 -12.67 -1.59 -0.05
C ILE A 63 -13.72 -0.52 0.33
N TRP A 64 -13.38 0.76 0.15
CA TRP A 64 -14.18 1.87 0.69
C TRP A 64 -14.93 2.69 -0.36
N GLU A 65 -14.83 2.34 -1.65
CA GLU A 65 -15.35 3.13 -2.77
C GLU A 65 -14.85 4.60 -2.76
N ARG A 66 -13.73 4.84 -2.07
CA ARG A 66 -13.10 6.14 -1.87
C ARG A 66 -11.59 6.01 -1.93
N LYS A 67 -10.93 7.07 -2.40
CA LYS A 67 -9.46 7.13 -2.47
C LYS A 67 -8.94 7.96 -1.30
N PRO A 68 -8.39 7.35 -0.24
CA PRO A 68 -7.74 8.11 0.81
C PRO A 68 -6.45 8.78 0.29
N VAL A 69 -5.95 9.74 1.05
CA VAL A 69 -4.60 10.24 0.87
C VAL A 69 -3.63 9.12 1.25
N VAL A 70 -2.67 8.84 0.37
CA VAL A 70 -1.63 7.83 0.61
C VAL A 70 -0.30 8.50 0.41
N GLU A 71 0.48 8.53 1.48
CA GLU A 71 1.89 8.88 1.50
C GLU A 71 2.71 7.59 1.46
N THR A 72 3.82 7.62 0.74
CA THR A 72 4.73 6.47 0.60
C THR A 72 6.14 6.99 0.72
N THR A 73 6.95 6.31 1.52
CA THR A 73 8.32 6.72 1.81
C THR A 73 9.20 5.49 1.78
N VAL A 74 10.32 5.58 1.06
CA VAL A 74 11.35 4.53 1.04
C VAL A 74 12.45 4.86 2.05
N LEU A 75 12.80 3.88 2.90
CA LEU A 75 13.94 3.98 3.81
C LEU A 75 15.04 3.01 3.34
N ARG A 76 16.20 3.54 2.95
CA ARG A 76 17.39 2.75 2.61
C ARG A 76 18.29 2.60 3.84
N ILE A 77 18.77 1.38 4.10
CA ILE A 77 19.70 1.03 5.19
C ILE A 77 21.02 0.57 4.58
#